data_AF-A0A1B6I313-F1
#
_entry.id   AF-A0A1B6I313-F1
#
_cell.length_a   1.000
_cell.length_b   1.000
_cell.length_c   1.000
_cell.angle_alpha   90.00
_cell.angle_beta   90.00
_cell.angle_gamma   90.00
#
_symmetry.space_group_name_H-M   'P 1'
#
loop_
_entity.id
_entity.type
_entity.pdbx_description
1 polymer ?
#
loop_
_entity_poly.entity_id
_entity_poly.type
_entity_poly.pdbx_seq_one_letter_code
_entity_poly.pdbx_strand_id
1 'polypeptide(L)'
;NNAVRHATDGFIGILDMFGFEEPKPSQLEHLCINLCAETMQHFFNTHIFKSSIESCRDEGIHCDVEVDYVDNVPCIDLISSLRTGLLSMLDVECSIRGSSESYIAKVKAQHRHNPRLIEPKP
;
A
#
# COMPACT_ATOMS: atom_id res chain seq x y z
N ASN A 1 -1.63 42.45 -6.83
CA ASN A 1 -0.30 41.87 -7.11
C ASN A 1 -0.47 40.58 -7.90
N ASN A 2 -0.32 40.64 -9.23
CA ASN A 2 -0.45 39.50 -10.14
C ASN A 2 0.73 38.50 -10.07
N ALA A 3 1.76 38.82 -9.28
CA ALA A 3 3.01 38.05 -9.16
C ALA A 3 2.88 36.73 -8.37
N VAL A 4 1.77 36.51 -7.65
CA VAL A 4 1.57 35.27 -6.85
C VAL A 4 0.83 34.18 -7.65
N ARG A 5 0.24 34.52 -8.81
CA ARG A 5 -0.50 33.57 -9.65
C ARG A 5 0.36 32.79 -10.65
N HIS A 6 1.66 33.08 -10.74
CA HIS A 6 2.58 32.51 -11.74
C HIS A 6 3.65 31.57 -11.17
N ALA A 7 3.56 31.16 -9.89
CA ALA A 7 4.58 30.33 -9.24
C ALA A 7 4.16 28.87 -9.04
N THR A 8 3.41 28.29 -9.98
CA THR A 8 3.26 26.83 -10.11
C THR A 8 3.53 26.43 -11.57
N ASP A 9 4.63 26.91 -12.12
CA ASP A 9 5.10 26.59 -13.46
C ASP A 9 6.00 25.34 -13.36
N GLY A 10 5.36 24.17 -13.26
CA GLY A 10 6.03 22.86 -13.15
C GLY A 10 6.74 22.59 -11.81
N PHE A 11 6.60 21.37 -11.29
CA PHE A 11 7.37 20.88 -10.16
C PHE A 11 8.01 19.54 -10.52
N ILE A 12 9.31 19.40 -10.21
CA ILE A 12 10.03 18.13 -10.36
C ILE A 12 10.21 17.56 -8.95
N GLY A 13 9.55 16.43 -8.69
CA GLY A 13 9.73 15.66 -7.47
C GLY A 13 10.76 14.55 -7.67
N ILE A 14 11.72 14.45 -6.76
CA ILE A 14 12.64 13.30 -6.67
C ILE A 14 12.29 12.56 -5.38
N LEU A 15 12.06 11.26 -5.49
CA LEU A 15 11.74 10.40 -4.36
C LEU A 15 12.87 9.39 -4.16
N ASP A 16 13.48 9.42 -2.98
CA ASP A 16 14.42 8.42 -2.49
C ASP A 16 13.71 7.65 -1.37
N MET A 17 13.50 6.35 -1.56
CA MET A 17 12.77 5.50 -0.62
C MET A 17 13.42 4.13 -0.47
N PHE A 18 13.30 3.57 0.73
CA PHE A 18 13.65 2.18 0.99
C PHE A 18 12.61 1.24 0.35
N GLY A 19 13.08 0.11 -0.17
CA GLY A 19 12.22 -0.97 -0.66
C GLY A 19 11.64 -1.83 0.47
N PHE A 20 11.16 -3.02 0.12
CA PHE A 20 10.70 -3.99 1.12
C PHE A 20 11.82 -4.44 2.07
N GLU A 21 11.48 -4.59 3.35
CA GLU A 21 12.39 -5.05 4.41
C GLU A 21 11.80 -6.29 5.12
N GLU A 22 12.64 -7.30 5.38
CA GLU A 22 12.26 -8.51 6.14
C GLU A 22 13.28 -8.81 7.28
N PRO A 23 13.32 -7.98 8.33
CA PRO A 23 14.20 -8.24 9.46
C PRO A 23 13.62 -9.31 10.41
N LYS A 24 14.52 -9.91 11.20
CA LYS A 24 14.18 -10.88 12.23
C LYS A 24 14.83 -10.44 13.55
N PRO A 25 14.05 -9.92 14.53
CA PRO A 25 12.60 -9.77 14.54
C PRO A 25 12.09 -8.61 13.65
N SER A 26 10.89 -8.76 13.11
CA SER A 26 10.15 -7.66 12.47
C SER A 26 9.38 -6.87 13.53
N GLN A 27 9.30 -5.55 13.33
CA GLN A 27 8.66 -4.61 14.24
C GLN A 27 7.67 -3.73 13.45
N LEU A 28 6.90 -2.89 14.16
CA LEU A 28 5.87 -2.06 13.56
C LEU A 28 6.41 -1.12 12.47
N GLU A 29 7.62 -0.58 12.63
CA GLU A 29 8.25 0.28 11.62
C GLU A 29 8.44 -0.44 10.28
N HIS A 30 8.81 -1.72 10.31
CA HIS A 30 9.00 -2.52 9.11
C HIS A 30 7.67 -2.81 8.41
N LEU A 31 6.56 -2.96 9.17
CA LEU A 31 5.22 -3.03 8.58
C LEU A 31 4.87 -1.72 7.86
N CYS A 32 5.19 -0.57 8.44
CA CYS A 32 4.96 0.73 7.82
C CYS A 32 5.82 0.96 6.57
N ILE A 33 7.10 0.56 6.61
CA ILE A 33 8.01 0.62 5.45
C ILE A 33 7.44 -0.25 4.32
N ASN A 34 7.06 -1.48 4.62
CA ASN A 34 6.50 -2.41 3.64
C ASN A 34 5.15 -1.93 3.09
N LEU A 35 4.30 -1.30 3.91
CA LEU A 35 3.05 -0.68 3.43
C LEU A 35 3.33 0.46 2.42
N CYS A 36 4.36 1.27 2.67
CA CYS A 36 4.77 2.33 1.76
C CYS A 36 5.24 1.75 0.42
N ALA A 37 6.13 0.75 0.47
CA ALA A 37 6.62 0.04 -0.71
C ALA A 37 5.47 -0.60 -1.51
N GLU A 38 4.53 -1.27 -0.84
CA GLU A 38 3.35 -1.89 -1.47
C GLU A 38 2.44 -0.85 -2.15
N THR A 39 2.23 0.29 -1.50
CA THR A 39 1.43 1.40 -2.05
C THR A 39 2.10 2.00 -3.29
N MET A 40 3.43 2.11 -3.29
CA MET A 40 4.16 2.54 -4.47
C MET A 40 4.11 1.52 -5.59
N GLN A 41 4.24 0.22 -5.29
CA GLN A 41 4.04 -0.83 -6.29
C GLN A 41 2.64 -0.75 -6.92
N HIS A 42 1.60 -0.48 -6.12
CA HIS A 42 0.25 -0.27 -6.63
C HIS A 42 0.15 0.94 -7.57
N PHE A 43 0.77 2.05 -7.20
CA PHE A 43 0.85 3.26 -8.03
C PHE A 43 1.56 2.99 -9.36
N PHE A 44 2.71 2.29 -9.35
CA PHE A 44 3.44 1.90 -10.56
C PHE A 44 2.60 1.00 -11.46
N ASN A 45 1.99 -0.05 -10.90
CA ASN A 45 1.12 -0.98 -11.61
C ASN A 45 -0.05 -0.27 -12.29
N THR A 46 -0.67 0.67 -11.58
CA THR A 46 -1.86 1.37 -12.07
C THR A 46 -1.53 2.50 -13.04
N HIS A 47 -0.52 3.32 -12.78
CA HIS A 47 -0.30 4.54 -13.54
C HIS A 47 0.71 4.38 -14.67
N ILE A 48 1.82 3.69 -14.43
CA ILE A 48 2.88 3.60 -15.45
C ILE A 48 2.49 2.61 -16.54
N PHE A 49 1.97 1.43 -16.18
CA PHE A 49 1.59 0.44 -17.19
C PHE A 49 0.30 0.80 -17.91
N LYS A 50 -0.76 1.26 -17.22
CA LYS A 50 -2.00 1.66 -17.91
C LYS A 50 -1.79 2.86 -18.81
N SER A 51 -1.05 3.89 -18.37
CA SER A 51 -0.77 5.06 -19.21
C SER A 51 0.03 4.68 -20.46
N SER A 52 0.95 3.71 -20.35
CA SER A 52 1.72 3.23 -21.51
C SER A 52 0.81 2.53 -22.52
N ILE A 53 -0.13 1.70 -22.06
CA ILE A 53 -1.10 1.01 -22.92
C ILE A 53 -2.09 2.01 -23.56
N GLU A 54 -2.55 3.02 -22.81
CA GLU A 54 -3.41 4.08 -23.33
C GLU A 54 -2.70 4.89 -24.43
N SER A 55 -1.43 5.25 -24.23
CA SER A 55 -0.64 5.97 -25.25
C SER A 55 -0.44 5.13 -26.52
N CYS A 56 -0.15 3.82 -26.39
CA CYS A 56 -0.10 2.92 -27.54
C CYS A 56 -1.40 2.94 -28.35
N ARG A 57 -2.54 2.90 -27.63
CA ARG A 57 -3.87 2.88 -28.25
C ARG A 57 -4.16 4.17 -29.00
N ASP A 58 -3.81 5.31 -28.42
CA ASP A 58 -4.02 6.64 -29.01
C ASP A 58 -3.12 6.85 -30.24
N GLU A 59 -1.95 6.23 -30.29
CA GLU A 59 -1.03 6.25 -31.45
C GLU A 59 -1.36 5.18 -32.52
N GLY A 60 -2.36 4.32 -32.28
CA GLY A 60 -2.74 3.25 -33.20
C GLY A 60 -1.72 2.10 -33.27
N ILE A 61 -0.85 1.99 -32.27
CA ILE A 61 0.16 0.93 -32.18
C ILE A 61 -0.47 -0.29 -31.51
N HIS A 62 -0.34 -1.46 -32.14
CA HIS A 62 -0.76 -2.72 -31.54
C HIS A 62 0.27 -3.11 -30.47
N CYS A 63 -0.04 -2.85 -29.21
CA CYS A 63 0.79 -3.27 -28.09
C CYS A 63 0.36 -4.68 -27.67
N ASP A 64 1.10 -5.69 -28.12
CA ASP A 64 0.90 -7.12 -27.78
C ASP A 64 1.15 -7.47 -26.30
N VAL A 65 1.36 -6.46 -25.45
CA VAL A 65 1.71 -6.61 -24.04
C VAL A 65 0.45 -6.41 -23.20
N GLU A 66 -0.29 -7.48 -22.95
CA GLU A 66 -1.15 -7.55 -21.76
C GLU A 66 -0.22 -7.63 -20.54
N VAL A 67 -0.04 -6.51 -19.85
CA VAL A 67 0.70 -6.50 -18.58
C VAL A 67 -0.18 -7.14 -17.52
N ASP A 68 0.00 -8.44 -17.30
CA ASP A 68 -0.60 -9.15 -16.18
C ASP A 68 0.14 -8.74 -14.89
N TYR A 69 -0.45 -7.81 -14.14
CA TYR A 69 0.07 -7.40 -12.84
C TYR A 69 -0.79 -7.98 -11.71
N VAL A 70 -0.12 -8.44 -10.66
CA VAL A 70 -0.79 -8.95 -9.47
C VAL A 70 -1.48 -7.79 -8.74
N ASP A 71 -2.80 -7.93 -8.54
CA ASP A 71 -3.55 -6.99 -7.72
C ASP A 71 -3.13 -7.09 -6.26
N ASN A 72 -2.51 -6.01 -5.77
CA ASN A 72 -2.03 -5.87 -4.42
C ASN A 72 -2.95 -5.01 -3.54
N VAL A 73 -4.07 -4.49 -4.06
CA VAL A 73 -5.07 -3.75 -3.27
C VAL A 73 -5.53 -4.53 -2.05
N PRO A 74 -5.83 -5.86 -2.13
CA PRO A 74 -6.24 -6.60 -0.95
C PRO A 74 -5.20 -6.65 0.18
N CYS A 75 -3.90 -6.53 -0.17
CA CYS A 75 -2.82 -6.47 0.81
C CYS A 75 -2.77 -5.09 1.49
N ILE A 76 -2.86 -4.02 0.70
CA ILE A 76 -2.90 -2.64 1.20
C ILE A 76 -4.11 -2.45 2.11
N ASP A 77 -5.29 -2.89 1.67
CA ASP A 77 -6.55 -2.79 2.41
C ASP A 77 -6.51 -3.55 3.74
N LEU A 78 -5.88 -4.74 3.77
CA LEU A 78 -5.69 -5.49 5.01
C LEU A 78 -4.95 -4.65 6.04
N ILE A 79 -3.95 -3.86 5.65
CA ILE A 79 -3.13 -3.09 6.58
C ILE A 79 -3.75 -1.72 6.89
N SER A 80 -4.19 -0.98 5.88
CA SER A 80 -4.50 0.46 5.96
C SER A 80 -5.98 0.83 5.97
N SER A 81 -6.90 -0.13 5.74
CA SER A 81 -8.34 0.15 5.71
C SER A 81 -8.82 0.84 6.99
N LEU A 82 -9.48 1.99 6.86
CA LEU A 82 -9.90 2.83 7.99
C LEU A 82 -10.89 2.15 8.95
N ARG A 83 -11.58 1.09 8.51
CA ARG A 83 -12.59 0.39 9.33
C ARG A 83 -12.09 -0.92 9.91
N THR A 84 -11.33 -1.67 9.12
CA THR A 84 -10.96 -3.05 9.45
C THR A 84 -9.48 -3.34 9.23
N GLY A 85 -8.67 -2.36 8.87
CA GLY A 85 -7.25 -2.52 8.64
C GLY A 85 -6.49 -2.77 9.94
N LEU A 86 -5.36 -3.46 9.85
CA LEU A 86 -4.50 -3.77 11.00
C LEU A 86 -4.16 -2.51 11.80
N LEU A 87 -3.79 -1.41 11.12
CA LEU A 87 -3.43 -0.15 11.78
C LEU A 87 -4.63 0.51 12.49
N SER A 88 -5.81 0.48 11.88
CA SER A 88 -7.03 1.01 12.51
C SER A 88 -7.46 0.18 13.72
N MET A 89 -7.33 -1.14 13.65
CA MET A 89 -7.59 -2.02 14.80
C MET A 89 -6.58 -1.79 15.93
N LEU A 90 -5.31 -1.53 15.59
CA LEU A 90 -4.26 -1.21 16.57
C LEU A 90 -4.54 0.11 17.28
N ASP A 91 -4.95 1.13 16.54
CA ASP A 91 -5.30 2.45 17.11
C ASP A 91 -6.47 2.34 18.10
N VAL A 92 -7.52 1.58 17.74
CA VAL A 92 -8.63 1.30 18.65
C VAL A 92 -8.16 0.57 19.90
N GLU A 93 -7.31 -0.46 19.78
CA GLU A 93 -6.80 -1.19 20.96
C GLU A 93 -5.97 -0.29 21.88
N CYS A 94 -5.12 0.56 21.31
CA CYS A 94 -4.32 1.53 22.04
C CYS A 94 -5.22 2.54 22.78
N SER A 95 -6.29 3.01 22.14
CA SER A 95 -7.22 3.99 22.72
C SER A 95 -7.92 3.48 23.99
N ILE A 96 -8.20 2.16 24.05
CA ILE A 96 -8.81 1.51 25.22
C ILE A 96 -7.80 0.96 26.22
N ARG A 97 -6.49 1.19 25.99
CA ARG A 97 -5.38 0.64 26.80
C ARG A 97 -5.45 -0.89 26.88
N GLY A 98 -5.77 -1.53 25.75
CA GLY A 98 -5.85 -2.99 25.63
C GLY A 98 -4.47 -3.66 25.66
N SER A 99 -4.45 -4.98 25.46
CA SER A 99 -3.23 -5.78 25.46
C SER A 99 -2.89 -6.33 24.07
N SER A 100 -1.64 -6.72 23.86
CA SER A 100 -1.19 -7.40 22.64
C SER A 100 -2.01 -8.63 22.32
N GLU A 101 -2.37 -9.42 23.33
CA GLU A 101 -3.13 -10.66 23.17
C GLU A 101 -4.55 -10.37 22.69
N SER A 102 -5.19 -9.34 23.25
CA SER A 102 -6.53 -8.88 22.84
C SER A 102 -6.52 -8.36 21.40
N TYR A 103 -5.52 -7.57 21.02
CA TYR A 103 -5.34 -7.11 19.63
C TYR A 103 -5.25 -8.28 18.66
N ILE A 104 -4.36 -9.25 18.92
CA ILE A 104 -4.16 -10.41 18.05
C ILE A 104 -5.44 -11.26 17.96
N ALA A 105 -6.16 -11.47 19.06
CA ALA A 105 -7.43 -12.20 19.05
C ALA A 105 -8.48 -11.52 18.17
N LYS A 106 -8.60 -10.18 18.25
CA LYS A 106 -9.52 -9.40 17.42
C LYS A 106 -9.12 -9.43 15.94
N VAL A 107 -7.84 -9.27 15.62
CA VAL A 107 -7.33 -9.36 14.24
C VAL A 107 -7.65 -10.71 13.62
N LYS A 108 -7.37 -11.81 14.35
CA LYS A 108 -7.68 -13.17 13.90
C LYS A 108 -9.17 -13.40 13.70
N ALA A 109 -10.02 -12.87 14.58
CA ALA A 109 -11.47 -12.97 14.44
C ALA A 109 -11.99 -12.19 13.23
N GLN A 110 -11.50 -10.96 13.03
CA GLN A 110 -11.93 -10.06 11.95
C GLN A 110 -11.48 -10.57 10.56
N HIS A 111 -10.26 -11.11 10.46
CA HIS A 111 -9.62 -11.48 9.19
C HIS A 111 -9.45 -12.99 9.00
N ARG A 112 -10.23 -13.81 9.70
CA ARG A 112 -10.13 -15.29 9.70
C ARG A 112 -10.07 -15.92 8.30
N HIS A 113 -10.76 -15.33 7.34
CA HIS A 113 -10.87 -15.84 5.97
C HIS A 113 -10.05 -15.03 4.96
N ASN A 114 -9.25 -14.07 5.41
CA ASN A 114 -8.43 -13.27 4.53
C ASN A 114 -7.17 -14.07 4.11
N PRO A 115 -7.00 -14.41 2.82
CA PRO A 115 -5.87 -15.22 2.36
C PRO A 115 -4.51 -14.54 2.51
N ARG A 116 -4.48 -13.22 2.75
CA ARG A 116 -3.26 -12.43 2.94
C ARG A 116 -2.77 -12.43 4.40
N LEU A 117 -3.58 -12.89 5.35
CA LEU A 117 -3.18 -13.03 6.75
C LEU A 117 -2.87 -14.49 7.07
N ILE A 118 -1.60 -14.79 7.31
CA ILE A 118 -1.12 -16.16 7.57
C ILE A 118 -0.68 -16.27 9.04
N GLU A 119 -1.13 -17.32 9.72
CA GLU A 119 -0.66 -17.59 11.08
C GLU A 119 0.79 -18.11 11.05
N PRO A 120 1.67 -17.62 11.95
CA PRO A 120 3.02 -18.13 12.05
C PRO A 120 2.99 -19.63 12.35
N LYS A 121 3.86 -20.38 11.67
CA LYS A 121 4.06 -21.80 11.97
C LYS A 121 4.66 -21.92 13.38
N PRO A 122 4.25 -22.93 14.17
CA PRO A 122 4.79 -23.16 15.51
C PRO A 122 6.29 -23.44 15.49
#